data_AF-A0A7Z9ZEM2-F1
#
_entry.id   AF-A0A7Z9ZEM2-F1
#
_cell.length_a   1.000
_cell.length_b   1.000
_cell.length_c   1.000
_cell.angle_alpha   90.00
_cell.angle_beta   90.00
_cell.angle_gamma   90.00
#
_symmetry.space_group_name_H-M   'P 1'
#
loop_
_entity.id
_entity.type
_entity.pdbx_description
1 polymer ?
#
loop_
_entity_poly.entity_id
_entity_poly.type
_entity_poly.pdbx_seq_one_letter_code
_entity_poly.pdbx_strand_id
1 'polypeptide(L)' 'MVSAKCIAPGETGQIKASFDPRGHNYEGRRVTHRVIIISNDPTTPRLILTLTANVLEK' A
#
# COMPACT_ATOMS: atom_id res chain seq x y z
N MET A 1 6.25 -3.33 4.04
CA MET A 1 7.65 -3.73 3.77
C MET A 1 7.76 -4.11 2.30
N VAL A 2 8.83 -3.72 1.62
CA VAL A 2 9.09 -4.08 0.20
C VAL A 2 10.07 -5.26 0.19
N SER A 3 9.86 -6.23 -0.69
CA SER A 3 10.69 -7.45 -0.77
C SER A 3 12.14 -7.17 -1.21
N ALA A 4 12.36 -6.16 -2.06
CA ALA A 4 13.68 -5.71 -2.51
C ALA A 4 13.65 -4.24 -2.95
N LYS A 5 14.77 -3.52 -2.84
CA LYS A 5 14.90 -2.12 -3.30
C LYS A 5 15.23 -2.02 -4.80
N CYS A 6 15.75 -3.08 -5.40
CA CYS A 6 16.09 -3.16 -6.82
C CYS A 6 15.48 -4.45 -7.38
N ILE A 7 15.00 -4.38 -8.62
CA ILE A 7 14.34 -5.50 -9.32
C ILE A 7 15.02 -5.59 -10.69
N ALA A 8 15.44 -6.78 -11.13
CA ALA A 8 16.10 -6.92 -12.42
C ALA A 8 15.10 -6.80 -13.59
N PRO A 9 15.56 -6.54 -14.82
CA PRO A 9 14.69 -6.48 -15.99
C PRO A 9 13.86 -7.77 -16.15
N GLY A 10 12.54 -7.63 -16.25
CA GLY A 10 11.61 -8.75 -16.37
C GLY A 10 11.24 -9.45 -15.06
N GLU A 11 11.85 -9.08 -13.93
CA GLU A 11 11.47 -9.62 -12.63
C GLU A 11 10.26 -8.90 -12.03
N THR A 12 9.65 -9.55 -11.03
CA THR A 12 8.55 -8.99 -10.26
C THR A 12 8.93 -8.83 -8.80
N GLY A 13 8.48 -7.74 -8.19
CA GLY A 13 8.66 -7.46 -6.76
C GLY A 13 7.34 -7.55 -6.01
N GLN A 14 7.41 -7.68 -4.67
CA GLN A 14 6.23 -7.72 -3.82
C GLN A 14 6.26 -6.58 -2.79
N ILE A 15 5.11 -5.93 -2.60
CA ILE A 15 4.91 -4.91 -1.57
C ILE A 15 3.89 -5.45 -0.59
N LYS A 16 4.33 -5.71 0.65
CA LYS A 16 3.43 -6.13 1.73
C LYS A 16 2.96 -4.91 2.52
N ALA A 17 1.66 -4.68 2.50
CA ALA A 17 0.97 -3.72 3.37
C ALA A 17 0.20 -4.49 4.47
N SER A 18 0.11 -3.90 5.66
CA SER A 18 -0.65 -4.49 6.77
C SER A 18 -1.41 -3.38 7.48
N PHE A 19 -2.67 -3.63 7.79
CA PHE A 19 -3.57 -2.69 8.43
C PHE A 19 -4.24 -3.41 9.60
N ASP A 20 -4.08 -2.89 10.81
CA ASP A 20 -4.77 -3.36 12.01
C ASP A 20 -5.77 -2.29 12.45
N PRO A 21 -7.09 -2.56 12.32
CA PRO A 21 -8.11 -1.60 12.74
C PRO A 21 -8.32 -1.55 14.26
N ARG A 22 -7.77 -2.50 15.03
CA ARG A 22 -8.01 -2.63 16.49
C ARG A 22 -7.30 -1.49 17.25
N GLY A 23 -8.00 -0.89 18.20
CA GLY A 23 -7.41 0.10 19.13
C GLY A 23 -7.27 1.54 18.59
N HIS A 24 -7.73 1.81 17.37
CA HIS A 24 -7.53 3.09 16.69
C HIS A 24 -8.83 3.85 16.35
N ASN A 25 -9.95 3.52 16.99
CA ASN A 25 -11.28 4.16 16.78
C ASN A 25 -11.72 4.19 15.30
N TYR A 26 -11.41 3.14 14.55
CA TYR A 26 -11.82 2.99 13.15
C TYR A 26 -13.17 2.29 12.98
N GLU A 27 -13.76 1.75 14.05
CA GLU A 27 -15.07 1.07 14.02
C GLU A 27 -16.14 1.93 13.33
N GLY A 28 -16.90 1.32 12.42
CA GLY A 28 -17.94 1.99 11.63
C GLY A 28 -17.42 2.98 10.58
N ARG A 29 -16.10 3.08 10.36
CA ARG A 29 -15.50 4.09 9.45
C ARG A 29 -14.91 3.46 8.19
N ARG A 30 -14.90 4.28 7.14
CA ARG A 30 -14.12 4.03 5.92
C ARG A 30 -12.71 4.60 6.11
N VAL A 31 -11.71 3.74 6.01
CA VAL A 31 -10.29 4.10 6.09
C VAL A 31 -9.69 4.08 4.70
N THR A 32 -8.93 5.12 4.35
CA THR A 32 -8.20 5.22 3.09
C THR A 32 -6.72 5.43 3.39
N HIS A 33 -5.87 4.61 2.79
CA HIS A 33 -4.42 4.73 2.91
C HIS A 33 -3.77 4.73 1.52
N ARG A 34 -2.73 5.54 1.33
CA ARG A 34 -2.04 5.68 0.05
C ARG A 34 -0.61 5.20 0.20
N VAL A 35 -0.25 4.18 -0.58
CA VAL A 35 1.13 3.74 -0.73
C VAL A 35 1.70 4.44 -1.96
N ILE A 36 2.66 5.34 -1.74
CA ILE A 36 3.33 6.07 -2.81
C ILE A 36 4.63 5.34 -3.13
N ILE A 37 4.74 4.87 -4.36
CA ILE A 37 5.93 4.20 -4.89
C ILE A 37 6.66 5.21 -5.76
N ILE A 38 7.91 5.46 -5.42
CA ILE A 38 8.82 6.30 -6.21
C ILE A 38 9.89 5.37 -6.76
N SER A 39 10.06 5.38 -8.07
CA SER A 39 10.97 4.48 -8.78
C SER A 39 11.72 5.23 -9.88
N ASN A 40 12.68 4.54 -10.49
CA ASN A 40 13.43 4.98 -11.66
C ASN A 40 12.75 4.60 -12.99
N ASP A 41 11.47 4.25 -12.98
CA ASP A 41 10.70 4.06 -14.23
C ASP A 41 10.66 5.39 -15.02
N PRO A 42 11.14 5.43 -16.27
CA PRO A 42 11.22 6.65 -17.06
C PRO A 42 9.85 7.17 -17.52
N THR A 43 8.83 6.31 -17.52
CA THR A 43 7.47 6.64 -17.95
C THR A 43 6.58 6.97 -16.75
N THR A 44 6.64 6.14 -15.70
CA THR A 44 5.81 6.32 -14.50
C THR A 44 6.65 6.30 -13.22
N PRO A 45 7.46 7.33 -12.95
CA PRO A 45 8.36 7.37 -11.79
C PRO A 45 7.62 7.43 -10.44
N ARG A 46 6.34 7.85 -10.45
CA ARG A 46 5.49 7.94 -9.26
C ARG A 46 4.19 7.16 -9.47
N LEU A 47 4.06 6.03 -8.78
CA LEU A 47 2.86 5.22 -8.75
C LEU A 47 2.18 5.36 -7.38
N ILE A 48 0.85 5.48 -7.37
CA ILE A 48 0.08 5.61 -6.13
C ILE A 48 -0.93 4.46 -6.06
N LEU A 49 -0.75 3.59 -5.08
CA LEU A 49 -1.70 2.53 -4.76
C LEU A 49 -2.61 3.03 -3.62
N THR A 50 -3.90 3.09 -3.88
CA THR A 50 -4.89 3.50 -2.87
C THR A 50 -5.58 2.28 -2.30
N LEU A 51 -5.43 2.08 -1.00
CA LEU A 51 -6.06 1.01 -0.23
C LEU A 51 -7.24 1.61 0.52
N THR A 52 -8.42 1.02 0.38
CA THR A 52 -9.62 1.43 1.11
C THR A 52 -10.22 0.26 1.85
N ALA A 53 -10.58 0.46 3.11
CA ALA A 53 -11.26 -0.53 3.94
C ALA A 53 -12.49 0.09 4.59
N ASN A 54 -13.59 -0.65 4.63
CA ASN A 54 -14.73 -0.33 5.49
C ASN A 54 -14.59 -1.19 6.74
N VAL A 55 -14.42 -0.56 7.90
CA VAL A 55 -14.30 -1.26 9.18
C VAL A 55 -15.69 -1.39 9.77
N LEU A 56 -16.16 -2.63 9.93
CA LEU A 56 -17.48 -2.91 10.49
C LEU A 56 -17.52 -2.58 11.98
N GLU A 57 -18.72 -2.22 12.47
CA GLU A 57 -19.00 -2.16 13.90
C GLU A 57 -18.99 -3.57 14.51
N LYS A 58 -18.81 -3.64 15.83
CA LYS A 58 -18.89 -4.87 16.60
C LYS A 58 -20.33 -5.33 16.81
#